data_AF-A0A919T3M2-F1
#
_entry.id   AF-A0A919T3M2-F1
#
_cell.length_a   1.000
_cell.length_b   1.000
_cell.length_c   1.000
_cell.angle_alpha   90.00
_cell.angle_beta   90.00
_cell.angle_gamma   90.00
#
_symmetry.space_group_name_H-M   'P 1'
#
loop_
_entity.id
_entity.type
_entity.pdbx_description
1 polymer ?
#
loop_
_entity_poly.entity_id
_entity_poly.type
_entity_poly.pdbx_seq_one_letter_code
_entity_poly.pdbx_strand_id
1 'polypeptide(L)'
;MDMSDLPEPLRARMAERDARSSMKVLQDFVARYLPEADGVEEMRADFLYTAGYNVSSLRQDLKAIEAVLAERPAAGVLSRLVAWEGNWVLDDPSDEGAARFLGELAQVLREVIGRAEAG
;
A
#
# COMPACT_ATOMS: atom_id res chain seq x y z
N MET A 1 -3.04 11.28 -21.80
CA MET A 1 -4.48 11.46 -22.10
C MET A 1 -5.08 12.16 -20.90
N ASP A 2 -5.75 13.28 -21.11
CA ASP A 2 -6.52 13.95 -20.06
C ASP A 2 -7.75 13.09 -19.74
N MET A 3 -7.86 12.66 -18.49
CA MET A 3 -8.85 11.69 -18.04
C MET A 3 -10.20 12.34 -17.72
N SER A 4 -10.25 13.67 -17.74
CA SER A 4 -11.42 14.48 -17.40
C SER A 4 -12.50 14.43 -18.48
N ASP A 5 -12.13 14.09 -19.72
CA ASP A 5 -13.02 14.03 -20.90
C ASP A 5 -13.72 12.68 -21.10
N LEU A 6 -13.46 11.69 -20.24
CA LEU A 6 -14.09 10.37 -20.35
C LEU A 6 -15.53 10.37 -19.80
N PRO A 7 -16.48 9.71 -20.49
CA PRO A 7 -17.82 9.46 -19.95
C PRO A 7 -17.77 8.79 -18.57
N GLU A 8 -18.62 9.23 -17.65
CA GLU A 8 -18.63 8.79 -16.25
C GLU A 8 -18.66 7.26 -16.06
N PRO A 9 -19.40 6.46 -16.87
CA PRO A 9 -19.36 5.00 -16.77
C PRO A 9 -17.99 4.39 -17.14
N LEU A 10 -17.24 5.02 -18.05
CA LEU A 10 -15.90 4.59 -18.43
C LEU A 10 -14.88 4.99 -17.37
N ARG A 11 -15.00 6.19 -16.78
CA ARG A 11 -14.18 6.60 -15.63
C ARG A 11 -14.37 5.66 -14.44
N ALA A 12 -15.62 5.33 -14.10
CA ALA A 12 -15.92 4.40 -12.99
C ALA A 12 -15.35 3.00 -13.23
N ARG A 13 -15.49 2.46 -14.46
CA ARG A 13 -14.90 1.15 -14.82
C ARG A 13 -13.38 1.15 -14.81
N MET A 14 -12.75 2.24 -15.24
CA MET A 14 -11.30 2.37 -15.19
C MET A 14 -10.80 2.52 -13.76
N ALA A 15 -11.48 3.34 -12.94
CA ALA A 15 -11.20 3.44 -11.51
C ALA A 15 -11.36 2.07 -10.83
N GLU A 16 -12.43 1.32 -11.08
CA GLU A 16 -12.61 -0.04 -10.53
C GLU A 16 -11.52 -1.02 -10.97
N ARG A 17 -11.04 -0.91 -12.22
CA ARG A 17 -9.96 -1.75 -12.74
C ARG A 17 -8.61 -1.38 -12.13
N ASP A 18 -8.31 -0.10 -12.05
CA ASP A 18 -7.08 0.43 -11.48
C ASP A 18 -7.05 0.20 -9.96
N ALA A 19 -8.20 0.26 -9.29
CA ALA A 19 -8.43 -0.17 -7.90
C ALA A 19 -8.11 -1.65 -7.72
N ARG A 20 -8.66 -2.51 -8.58
CA ARG A 20 -8.40 -3.95 -8.55
C ARG A 20 -6.91 -4.26 -8.77
N SER A 21 -6.25 -3.48 -9.63
CA SER A 21 -4.80 -3.54 -9.82
C SER A 21 -4.06 -3.09 -8.56
N SER A 22 -4.47 -1.99 -7.94
CA SER A 22 -3.84 -1.43 -6.73
C SER A 22 -4.03 -2.35 -5.52
N MET A 23 -5.22 -2.91 -5.34
CA MET A 23 -5.51 -3.90 -4.31
C MET A 23 -4.64 -5.14 -4.48
N LYS A 24 -4.42 -5.62 -5.71
CA LYS A 24 -3.54 -6.76 -5.94
C LYS A 24 -2.08 -6.44 -5.58
N VAL A 25 -1.58 -5.27 -5.97
CA VAL A 25 -0.23 -4.82 -5.56
C VAL A 25 -0.13 -4.69 -4.05
N LEU A 26 -1.15 -4.15 -3.39
CA LEU A 26 -1.19 -4.04 -1.93
C LEU A 26 -1.20 -5.43 -1.25
N GLN A 27 -1.95 -6.39 -1.78
CA GLN A 27 -1.92 -7.78 -1.30
C GLN A 27 -0.51 -8.38 -1.40
N ASP A 28 0.15 -8.18 -2.55
CA ASP A 28 1.51 -8.69 -2.76
C ASP A 28 2.54 -7.97 -1.89
N PHE A 29 2.34 -6.70 -1.57
CA PHE A 29 3.14 -5.93 -0.61
C PHE A 29 2.96 -6.48 0.80
N VAL A 30 1.71 -6.60 1.25
CA VAL A 30 1.38 -7.06 2.60
C VAL A 30 1.91 -8.47 2.85
N ALA A 31 1.70 -9.40 1.91
CA ALA A 31 2.20 -10.76 2.01
C ALA A 31 3.74 -10.88 2.00
N ARG A 32 4.43 -9.87 1.46
CA ARG A 32 5.90 -9.85 1.35
C ARG A 32 6.58 -9.31 2.60
N TYR A 33 6.05 -8.25 3.19
CA TYR A 33 6.75 -7.48 4.22
C TYR A 33 6.20 -7.65 5.64
N LEU A 34 4.95 -8.10 5.80
CA LEU A 34 4.35 -8.21 7.13
C LEU A 34 4.63 -9.54 7.85
N PRO A 35 4.54 -10.72 7.22
CA PRO A 35 4.53 -11.99 7.96
C PRO A 35 5.79 -12.29 8.79
N GLU A 36 6.95 -11.78 8.38
CA GLU A 36 8.25 -12.07 9.04
C GLU A 36 8.81 -10.88 9.83
N ALA A 37 8.14 -9.72 9.81
CA ALA A 37 8.63 -8.55 10.51
C ALA A 37 8.25 -8.59 12.00
N ASP A 38 9.19 -8.21 12.87
CA ASP A 38 8.98 -8.00 14.30
C ASP A 38 8.49 -6.57 14.60
N GLY A 39 8.53 -5.66 13.62
CA GLY A 39 8.09 -4.28 13.79
C GLY A 39 8.26 -3.39 12.55
N VAL A 40 7.71 -2.18 12.61
CA VAL A 40 7.81 -1.17 11.54
C VAL A 40 9.26 -0.79 11.25
N GLU A 41 10.14 -0.79 12.26
CA GLU A 41 11.56 -0.47 12.07
C GLU A 41 12.32 -1.57 11.30
N GLU A 42 11.90 -2.83 11.42
CA GLU A 42 12.45 -3.91 10.57
C GLU A 42 11.96 -3.77 9.13
N MET A 43 10.66 -3.50 8.92
CA MET A 43 10.13 -3.20 7.58
C MET A 43 10.84 -2.00 6.95
N ARG A 44 11.17 -0.96 7.74
CA ARG A 44 11.97 0.18 7.28
C ARG A 44 13.35 -0.26 6.80
N ALA A 45 14.02 -1.16 7.51
CA ALA A 45 15.31 -1.70 7.11
C ALA A 45 15.20 -2.48 5.78
N ASP A 46 14.15 -3.29 5.61
CA ASP A 46 13.87 -4.03 4.38
C ASP A 46 13.56 -3.12 3.19
N PHE A 47 12.83 -2.03 3.42
CA PHE A 47 12.59 -1.01 2.40
C PHE A 47 13.90 -0.32 2.01
N LEU A 48 14.75 0.05 2.97
CA LEU A 48 16.07 0.63 2.69
C LEU A 48 16.96 -0.32 1.88
N TYR A 49 16.95 -1.61 2.23
CA TYR A 49 17.66 -2.64 1.47
C TYR A 49 17.12 -2.76 0.04
N THR A 50 15.78 -2.83 -0.10
CA THR A 50 15.11 -2.89 -1.41
C THR A 50 15.41 -1.66 -2.26
N ALA A 51 15.42 -0.46 -1.66
CA ALA A 51 15.73 0.79 -2.34
C ALA A 51 17.15 0.82 -2.91
N GLY A 52 18.10 0.06 -2.35
CA GLY A 52 19.46 -0.05 -2.86
C GLY A 52 19.55 -0.68 -4.26
N TYR A 53 18.54 -1.45 -4.69
CA TYR A 53 18.55 -2.10 -6.00
C TYR A 53 17.24 -1.97 -6.82
N ASN A 54 16.12 -1.57 -6.20
CA ASN A 54 14.83 -1.45 -6.88
C ASN A 54 13.90 -0.42 -6.23
N VAL A 55 14.25 0.87 -6.31
CA VAL A 55 13.35 1.97 -5.88
C VAL A 55 12.01 1.94 -6.61
N SER A 56 12.00 1.52 -7.88
CA SER A 56 10.79 1.50 -8.72
C SER A 56 9.70 0.57 -8.18
N SER A 57 10.04 -0.58 -7.58
CA SER A 57 9.03 -1.44 -6.93
C SER A 57 8.43 -0.77 -5.70
N LEU A 58 9.24 -0.10 -4.88
CA LEU A 58 8.74 0.63 -3.70
C LEU A 58 7.79 1.77 -4.09
N ARG A 59 8.04 2.45 -5.22
CA ARG A 59 7.10 3.46 -5.75
C ARG A 59 5.77 2.85 -6.17
N GLN A 60 5.78 1.65 -6.75
CA GLN A 60 4.55 0.94 -7.12
C GLN A 60 3.75 0.53 -5.88
N ASP A 61 4.44 0.00 -4.87
CA ASP A 61 3.84 -0.38 -3.59
C ASP A 61 3.23 0.85 -2.87
N LEU A 62 3.98 1.96 -2.79
CA LEU A 62 3.49 3.23 -2.22
C LEU A 62 2.23 3.73 -2.95
N LYS A 63 2.27 3.78 -4.28
CA LYS A 63 1.12 4.23 -5.09
C LYS A 63 -0.11 3.35 -4.86
N ALA A 64 0.09 2.05 -4.73
CA ALA A 64 -0.99 1.11 -4.47
C ALA A 64 -1.63 1.32 -3.10
N ILE A 65 -0.82 1.53 -2.05
CA ILE A 65 -1.31 1.86 -0.71
C ILE A 65 -2.13 3.15 -0.75
N GLU A 66 -1.59 4.22 -1.35
CA GLU A 66 -2.27 5.51 -1.45
C GLU A 66 -3.60 5.43 -2.21
N ALA A 67 -3.62 4.71 -3.33
CA ALA A 67 -4.83 4.52 -4.13
C ALA A 67 -5.93 3.79 -3.33
N VAL A 68 -5.58 2.68 -2.69
CA VAL A 68 -6.52 1.89 -1.89
C VAL A 68 -7.05 2.71 -0.71
N LEU A 69 -6.19 3.46 0.01
CA LEU A 69 -6.62 4.31 1.12
C LEU A 69 -7.55 5.45 0.67
N ALA A 70 -7.33 6.01 -0.53
CA ALA A 70 -8.18 7.06 -1.09
C ALA A 70 -9.57 6.53 -1.50
N GLU A 71 -9.62 5.32 -2.05
CA GLU A 71 -10.85 4.69 -2.54
C GLU A 71 -11.79 4.22 -1.43
N ARG A 72 -11.25 3.94 -0.23
CA ARG A 72 -12.00 3.41 0.93
C ARG A 72 -12.76 2.14 0.58
N PRO A 73 -12.09 0.97 0.60
CA PRO A 73 -12.71 -0.31 0.30
C PRO A 73 -13.92 -0.61 1.18
N ALA A 74 -14.71 -1.60 0.77
CA ALA A 74 -15.83 -2.08 1.57
C ALA A 74 -15.38 -2.45 2.99
N ALA A 75 -16.27 -2.27 3.96
CA ALA A 75 -15.97 -2.53 5.36
C ALA A 75 -15.48 -3.97 5.59
N GLY A 76 -14.44 -4.11 6.41
CA GLY A 76 -13.77 -5.36 6.76
C GLY A 76 -12.67 -5.78 5.78
N VAL A 77 -12.48 -5.07 4.67
CA VAL A 77 -11.48 -5.46 3.66
C VAL A 77 -10.07 -5.15 4.16
N LEU A 78 -9.83 -3.96 4.73
CA LEU A 78 -8.49 -3.55 5.15
C LEU A 78 -8.02 -4.32 6.39
N SER A 79 -8.89 -4.47 7.37
CA SER A 79 -8.61 -5.26 8.57
C SER A 79 -8.29 -6.72 8.24
N ARG A 80 -9.08 -7.36 7.37
CA ARG A 80 -8.83 -8.73 6.92
C ARG A 80 -7.52 -8.84 6.14
N LEU A 81 -7.22 -7.88 5.27
CA LEU A 81 -5.99 -7.87 4.48
C LEU A 81 -4.76 -7.88 5.39
N VAL A 82 -4.69 -6.95 6.34
CA VAL A 82 -3.55 -6.84 7.26
C VAL A 82 -3.47 -8.06 8.18
N ALA A 83 -4.59 -8.50 8.76
CA ALA A 83 -4.59 -9.58 9.73
C ALA A 83 -4.33 -10.96 9.11
N TRP A 84 -4.91 -11.26 7.95
CA TRP A 84 -4.88 -12.62 7.40
C TRP A 84 -3.83 -12.77 6.33
N GLU A 85 -3.80 -11.88 5.34
CA GLU A 85 -2.80 -11.94 4.26
C GLU A 85 -1.43 -11.45 4.77
N GLY A 86 -1.44 -10.48 5.68
CA GLY A 86 -0.23 -9.95 6.30
C GLY A 86 0.22 -10.72 7.54
N ASN A 87 -0.63 -11.58 8.08
CA ASN A 87 -0.40 -12.25 9.37
C ASN A 87 -0.04 -11.26 10.50
N TRP A 88 -0.56 -10.03 10.45
CA TRP A 88 -0.20 -8.95 11.36
C TRP A 88 -1.31 -8.64 12.35
N VAL A 89 -1.00 -8.66 13.65
CA VAL A 89 -1.97 -8.32 14.70
C VAL A 89 -1.92 -6.82 14.95
N LEU A 90 -3.05 -6.14 14.71
CA LEU A 90 -3.22 -4.72 15.00
C LEU A 90 -3.75 -4.51 16.42
N ASP A 91 -3.28 -3.45 17.08
CA ASP A 91 -3.86 -2.97 18.36
C ASP A 91 -5.34 -2.58 18.19
N ASP A 92 -5.66 -1.94 17.06
CA ASP A 92 -7.00 -1.61 16.62
C ASP A 92 -7.36 -2.52 15.43
N PRO A 93 -8.14 -3.60 15.61
CA PRO A 93 -8.43 -4.57 14.56
C PRO A 93 -9.48 -4.07 13.55
N SER A 94 -9.91 -2.81 13.63
CA SER A 94 -10.86 -2.23 12.68
C SER A 94 -10.20 -1.86 11.35
N ASP A 95 -11.02 -1.59 10.34
CA ASP A 95 -10.53 -1.02 9.07
C ASP A 95 -9.88 0.36 9.25
N GLU A 96 -10.31 1.14 10.26
CA GLU A 96 -9.68 2.43 10.57
C GLU A 96 -8.28 2.23 11.16
N GLY A 97 -8.11 1.23 12.03
CA GLY A 97 -6.81 0.80 12.54
C GLY A 97 -5.89 0.31 11.42
N ALA A 98 -6.41 -0.54 10.53
CA ALA A 98 -5.67 -1.03 9.37
C ALA A 98 -5.29 0.10 8.40
N ALA A 99 -6.20 1.04 8.13
CA ALA A 99 -5.93 2.21 7.29
C ALA A 99 -4.84 3.12 7.90
N ARG A 100 -4.87 3.31 9.23
CA ARG A 100 -3.84 4.08 9.96
C ARG A 100 -2.47 3.41 9.83
N PHE A 101 -2.41 2.11 10.09
CA PHE A 101 -1.18 1.32 9.96
C PHE A 101 -0.61 1.34 8.53
N LEU A 102 -1.44 1.08 7.51
CA LEU A 102 -1.01 1.19 6.11
C LEU A 102 -0.57 2.61 5.75
N GLY A 103 -1.22 3.63 6.32
CA GLY A 103 -0.81 5.02 6.20
C GLY A 103 0.58 5.29 6.80
N GLU A 104 0.91 4.69 7.94
CA GLU A 104 2.24 4.76 8.55
C GLU A 104 3.29 4.12 7.64
N LEU A 105 3.04 2.93 7.11
CA LEU A 105 3.94 2.28 6.15
C LEU A 105 4.15 3.11 4.88
N ALA A 106 3.10 3.77 4.37
CA ALA A 106 3.22 4.69 3.25
C ALA A 106 4.14 5.89 3.57
N GLN A 107 4.11 6.41 4.81
CA GLN A 107 5.06 7.46 5.21
C GLN A 107 6.50 6.95 5.21
N VAL A 108 6.74 5.76 5.77
CA VAL A 108 8.08 5.13 5.77
C VAL A 108 8.59 4.94 4.34
N LEU A 109 7.75 4.44 3.44
CA LEU A 109 8.10 4.28 2.02
C LEU A 109 8.47 5.61 1.36
N ARG A 110 7.71 6.68 1.60
CA ARG A 110 8.04 8.02 1.07
C ARG A 110 9.41 8.51 1.55
N GLU A 111 9.70 8.35 2.84
CA GLU A 111 11.01 8.71 3.42
C GLU A 111 12.15 7.93 2.78
N VAL A 112 11.99 6.61 2.64
CA VAL A 112 13.00 5.72 2.04
C VAL A 112 13.24 6.06 0.58
N ILE A 113 12.18 6.22 -0.20
CA ILE A 113 12.27 6.60 -1.62
C ILE A 113 12.96 7.96 -1.76
N GLY A 114 12.53 8.96 -0.98
CA GLY A 114 13.13 10.30 -1.01
C GLY A 114 14.63 10.29 -0.68
N ARG A 115 15.06 9.45 0.27
CA ARG A 115 16.48 9.26 0.59
C ARG A 115 17.26 8.62 -0.57
N ALA A 116 16.68 7.60 -1.22
CA ALA A 116 17.33 6.89 -2.31
C ALA A 116 17.45 7.75 -3.59
N GLU A 117 16.52 8.67 -3.80
CA GLU A 117 16.54 9.60 -4.95
C GLU A 117 17.46 10.81 -4.74
N ALA A 118 17.78 11.15 -3.49
CA ALA A 118 18.65 12.27 -3.15
C ALA A 118 20.14 11.93 -3.13
N GLY A 119 20.49 10.64 -3.17
CA GLY A 119 21.87 10.12 -3.22
C GLY A 119 22.34 9.85 -4.64
#